data_AF-A0A933XTN7-F1
#
_entry.id   AF-A0A933XTN7-F1
#
_cell.length_a   1.000
_cell.length_b   1.000
_cell.length_c   1.000
_cell.angle_alpha   90.00
_cell.angle_beta   90.00
_cell.angle_gamma   90.00
#
_symmetry.space_group_name_H-M   'P 1'
#
loop_
_entity.id
_entity.type
_entity.pdbx_description
1 polymer ?
#
loop_
_entity_poly.entity_id
_entity_poly.type
_entity_poly.pdbx_seq_one_letter_code
_entity_poly.pdbx_strand_id
1 'polypeptide(L)'
;MRLPRIFNPPPGTRFAVLSLFGVSLFIVSGCYTLDVVKAFDGKFDAIQNNKVINEYCQSCHIHKDFDPGAHVADVRKQYKSKFFQSADECRACHYVEKEFSRNELLRKTRWPAEVARGKYRDFERDYMKDRKK
;
A
#
# COMPACT_ATOMS: atom_id res chain seq x y z
N MET A 1 49.80 18.05 46.59
CA MET A 1 49.42 17.80 45.19
C MET A 1 49.32 16.29 44.97
N ARG A 2 48.12 15.74 44.72
CA ARG A 2 47.89 14.32 44.40
C ARG A 2 47.46 14.25 42.93
N LEU A 3 48.20 13.48 42.12
CA LEU A 3 47.82 13.20 40.73
C LEU A 3 46.54 12.35 40.69
N PRO A 4 45.63 12.56 39.72
CA PRO A 4 44.45 11.72 39.56
C PRO A 4 44.84 10.33 39.02
N ARG A 5 44.31 9.28 39.65
CA ARG A 5 44.41 7.91 39.14
C ARG A 5 43.62 7.81 37.85
N ILE A 6 44.31 7.47 36.76
CA ILE A 6 43.70 7.10 35.49
C ILE A 6 42.94 5.79 35.71
N PHE A 7 41.60 5.86 35.62
CA PHE A 7 40.72 4.70 35.70
C PHE A 7 40.83 3.92 34.38
N ASN A 8 41.55 2.80 34.39
CA ASN A 8 41.56 1.86 33.27
C ASN A 8 40.39 0.87 33.43
N PRO A 9 39.34 0.94 32.59
CA PRO A 9 38.29 -0.07 32.64
C PRO A 9 38.81 -1.43 32.14
N PRO A 10 38.32 -2.55 32.69
CA PRO A 10 38.77 -3.88 32.34
C PRO A 10 38.46 -4.24 30.87
N PRO A 11 39.30 -5.09 30.23
CA PRO A 11 39.13 -5.48 28.84
C PRO A 11 37.92 -6.41 28.72
N GLY A 12 36.82 -5.87 28.21
CA GLY A 12 35.57 -6.63 28.01
C GLY A 12 34.31 -5.77 27.94
N THR A 13 34.37 -4.53 28.43
CA THR A 13 33.19 -3.64 28.50
C THR A 13 32.91 -2.84 27.23
N ARG A 14 33.81 -2.88 26.23
CA ARG A 14 33.60 -2.19 24.93
C ARG A 14 32.67 -2.92 23.97
N PHE A 15 32.43 -4.23 24.16
CA PHE A 15 31.56 -5.02 23.29
C PHE A 15 30.11 -5.10 23.76
N ALA A 16 29.83 -4.79 25.03
CA ALA A 16 28.48 -4.90 25.59
C ALA A 16 27.56 -3.72 25.22
N VAL A 17 28.12 -2.54 24.92
CA VAL A 17 27.32 -1.33 24.61
C VAL A 17 26.89 -1.28 23.14
N LEU A 18 27.62 -1.96 22.23
CA LEU A 18 27.28 -2.02 20.80
C LEU A 18 26.25 -3.10 20.43
N SER A 19 25.95 -4.03 21.35
CA SER A 19 25.06 -5.17 21.07
C SER A 19 23.56 -4.85 21.25
N LEU A 20 23.21 -3.81 22.01
CA LEU A 20 21.81 -3.46 22.32
C LEU A 20 21.15 -2.47 21.33
N PHE A 21 21.91 -1.87 20.42
CA PHE A 21 21.39 -0.95 19.39
C PHE A 21 21.32 -1.56 17.98
N GLY A 22 21.65 -2.84 17.82
CA GLY A 22 21.72 -3.51 16.51
C GLY A 22 20.46 -4.24 16.05
N VAL A 23 19.40 -4.33 16.86
CA VAL A 23 18.24 -5.22 16.61
C VAL A 23 16.90 -4.48 16.56
N SER A 24 16.86 -3.24 16.05
CA SER A 24 15.62 -2.45 16.03
C SER A 24 15.21 -1.89 14.66
N LEU A 25 15.92 -2.20 13.56
CA LEU A 25 15.72 -1.47 12.30
C LEU A 25 15.10 -2.25 11.12
N PHE A 26 14.39 -3.37 11.34
CA PHE A 26 13.90 -4.19 10.20
C PHE A 26 12.40 -4.57 10.18
N ILE A 27 11.54 -4.06 11.07
CA ILE A 27 10.12 -4.50 11.13
C ILE A 27 9.15 -3.58 10.37
N VAL A 28 9.58 -2.42 9.84
CA VAL A 28 8.65 -1.41 9.31
C VAL A 28 8.04 -1.76 7.95
N SER A 29 8.67 -2.63 7.17
CA SER A 29 8.19 -3.00 5.82
C SER A 29 6.96 -3.92 5.81
N GLY A 30 6.71 -4.67 6.90
CA GLY A 30 5.56 -5.57 6.99
C GLY A 30 4.22 -4.85 7.17
N CYS A 31 4.18 -3.81 8.00
CA CYS A 31 2.96 -3.06 8.30
C CYS A 31 2.39 -2.34 7.08
N TYR A 32 3.26 -1.77 6.23
CA TYR A 32 2.83 -1.04 5.04
C TYR A 32 2.03 -1.92 4.07
N THR A 33 2.44 -3.18 3.86
CA THR A 33 1.73 -4.12 2.98
C THR A 33 0.32 -4.48 3.49
N LEU A 34 0.14 -4.53 4.81
CA LEU A 34 -1.15 -4.87 5.44
C LEU A 34 -2.17 -3.75 5.21
N ASP A 35 -1.76 -2.50 5.35
CA ASP A 35 -2.66 -1.35 5.17
C ASP A 35 -3.02 -1.15 3.70
N VAL A 36 -2.10 -1.43 2.77
CA VAL A 36 -2.40 -1.44 1.33
C VAL A 36 -3.49 -2.46 1.00
N VAL A 37 -3.36 -3.69 1.49
CA VAL A 37 -4.38 -4.73 1.27
C VAL A 37 -5.73 -4.31 1.85
N LYS A 38 -5.75 -3.82 3.11
CA LYS A 38 -6.97 -3.31 3.75
C LYS A 38 -7.63 -2.18 2.96
N ALA A 39 -6.84 -1.27 2.40
CA ALA A 39 -7.35 -0.17 1.60
C ALA A 39 -7.98 -0.67 0.29
N PHE A 40 -7.33 -1.60 -0.41
CA PHE A 40 -7.92 -2.25 -1.60
C PHE A 40 -9.17 -3.07 -1.28
N ASP A 41 -9.26 -3.64 -0.08
CA ASP A 41 -10.44 -4.35 0.43
C ASP A 41 -11.53 -3.41 0.96
N GLY A 42 -11.30 -2.09 1.00
CA GLY A 42 -12.28 -1.09 1.43
C GLY A 42 -12.55 -1.10 2.92
N LYS A 43 -11.54 -1.44 3.73
CA LYS A 43 -11.67 -1.51 5.19
C LYS A 43 -11.58 -0.14 5.88
N PHE A 44 -11.19 0.91 5.15
CA PHE A 44 -11.26 2.30 5.61
C PHE A 44 -12.35 3.07 4.87
N ASP A 45 -12.59 4.32 5.25
CA ASP A 45 -13.40 5.23 4.46
C ASP A 45 -12.75 5.53 3.09
N ALA A 46 -13.54 6.05 2.15
CA ALA A 46 -13.10 6.28 0.78
C ALA A 46 -11.90 7.25 0.66
N ILE A 47 -11.81 8.25 1.53
CA ILE A 47 -10.70 9.23 1.52
C ILE A 47 -9.41 8.52 1.94
N GLN A 48 -9.48 7.77 3.05
CA GLN A 48 -8.33 7.04 3.57
C GLN A 48 -7.91 5.88 2.65
N ASN A 49 -8.86 5.15 2.07
CA ASN A 49 -8.55 4.11 1.07
C ASN A 49 -7.76 4.70 -0.10
N ASN A 50 -8.26 5.80 -0.69
CA ASN A 50 -7.59 6.45 -1.80
C ASN A 50 -6.21 6.99 -1.40
N LYS A 51 -6.07 7.59 -0.22
CA LYS A 51 -4.77 8.06 0.26
C LYS A 51 -3.74 6.93 0.28
N VAL A 52 -4.05 5.82 0.95
CA VAL A 52 -3.13 4.67 1.08
C VAL A 52 -2.82 4.06 -0.30
N ILE A 53 -3.83 3.90 -1.16
CA ILE A 53 -3.64 3.33 -2.49
C ILE A 53 -2.82 4.26 -3.39
N ASN A 54 -3.01 5.57 -3.30
CA ASN A 54 -2.26 6.56 -4.07
C ASN A 54 -0.80 6.59 -3.66
N GLU A 55 -0.52 6.62 -2.35
CA GLU A 55 0.84 6.51 -1.81
C GLU A 55 1.51 5.20 -2.27
N TYR A 56 0.78 4.08 -2.25
CA TYR A 56 1.27 2.81 -2.79
C TYR A 56 1.59 2.90 -4.29
N CYS A 57 0.70 3.47 -5.11
CA CYS A 57 0.94 3.63 -6.54
C CYS A 57 2.15 4.52 -6.82
N GLN A 58 2.29 5.63 -6.10
CA GLN A 58 3.39 6.60 -6.21
C GLN A 58 4.71 6.08 -5.64
N SER A 59 4.68 5.05 -4.76
CA SER A 59 5.88 4.39 -4.28
C SER A 59 6.65 3.66 -5.39
N CYS A 60 5.97 3.27 -6.47
CA CYS A 60 6.62 2.77 -7.67
C CYS A 60 7.32 3.92 -8.42
N HIS A 61 8.62 3.75 -8.71
CA HIS A 61 9.44 4.79 -9.34
C HIS A 61 8.88 5.35 -10.67
N ILE A 62 8.14 4.53 -11.43
CA ILE A 62 7.50 4.92 -12.70
C ILE A 62 6.28 5.84 -12.52
N HIS A 63 5.79 6.03 -11.29
CA HIS A 63 4.57 6.77 -10.98
C HIS A 63 4.83 7.94 -10.01
N LYS A 64 6.07 8.42 -9.88
CA LYS A 64 6.38 9.50 -8.93
C LYS A 64 5.58 10.78 -9.20
N ASP A 65 5.32 11.08 -10.47
CA ASP A 65 4.51 12.23 -10.92
C ASP A 65 3.07 11.81 -11.27
N PHE A 66 2.60 10.67 -10.75
CA PHE A 66 1.25 10.19 -10.98
C PHE A 66 0.23 11.09 -10.30
N ASP A 67 -0.68 11.66 -11.10
CA ASP A 67 -1.91 12.32 -10.65
C ASP A 67 -3.07 11.32 -10.69
N PRO A 68 -3.54 10.83 -9.53
CA PRO A 68 -4.66 9.89 -9.46
C PRO A 68 -5.97 10.48 -10.00
N GLY A 69 -6.20 11.78 -9.81
CA GLY A 69 -7.41 12.46 -10.23
C GLY A 69 -7.50 12.55 -11.76
N ALA A 70 -6.42 13.03 -12.39
CA ALA A 70 -6.33 13.07 -13.85
C ALA A 70 -6.40 11.65 -14.45
N HIS A 71 -5.74 10.67 -13.83
CA HIS A 71 -5.78 9.28 -14.27
C HIS A 71 -7.20 8.73 -14.27
N VAL A 72 -7.93 8.82 -13.15
CA VAL A 72 -9.33 8.34 -13.05
C VAL A 72 -10.23 9.05 -14.05
N ALA A 73 -10.09 10.37 -14.20
CA ALA A 73 -10.89 11.17 -15.13
C ALA A 73 -10.73 10.73 -16.59
N ASP A 74 -9.54 10.27 -16.99
CA ASP A 74 -9.26 9.75 -18.32
C ASP A 74 -9.76 8.31 -18.49
N VAL A 75 -9.32 7.39 -17.62
CA VAL A 75 -9.60 5.95 -17.80
C VAL A 75 -11.07 5.59 -17.66
N ARG A 76 -11.85 6.32 -16.85
CA ARG A 76 -13.29 6.06 -16.69
C ARG A 76 -14.06 6.16 -18.02
N LYS A 77 -13.58 6.98 -18.97
CA LYS A 77 -14.19 7.15 -20.30
C LYS A 77 -14.07 5.89 -21.16
N GLN A 78 -13.12 5.02 -20.87
CA GLN A 78 -12.87 3.80 -21.62
C GLN A 78 -13.84 2.68 -21.22
N TYR A 79 -14.48 2.78 -20.06
CA TYR A 79 -15.44 1.79 -19.58
C TYR A 79 -16.84 2.06 -20.12
N LYS A 80 -17.55 0.99 -20.50
CA LYS A 80 -18.98 1.06 -20.88
C LYS A 80 -19.92 0.95 -19.67
N SER A 81 -19.48 0.30 -18.58
CA SER A 81 -20.29 0.16 -17.37
C SER A 81 -20.39 1.49 -16.63
N LYS A 82 -21.61 1.86 -16.22
CA LYS A 82 -21.89 3.09 -15.47
C LYS A 82 -21.19 3.12 -14.11
N PHE A 83 -21.06 1.96 -13.47
CA PHE A 83 -20.33 1.82 -12.20
C PHE A 83 -18.88 2.32 -12.33
N PHE A 84 -18.17 1.84 -13.36
CA PHE A 84 -16.78 2.23 -13.60
C PHE A 84 -16.66 3.67 -14.15
N GLN A 85 -17.66 4.16 -14.91
CA GLN A 85 -17.71 5.56 -15.35
C GLN A 85 -17.84 6.55 -14.18
N SER A 86 -18.48 6.14 -13.08
CA SER A 86 -18.64 6.95 -11.87
C SER A 86 -17.61 6.67 -10.78
N ALA A 87 -16.61 5.82 -11.05
CA ALA A 87 -15.61 5.47 -10.06
C ALA A 87 -14.79 6.69 -9.62
N ASP A 88 -14.65 6.84 -8.31
CA ASP A 88 -13.89 7.87 -7.59
C ASP A 88 -12.76 7.25 -6.74
N GLU A 89 -12.70 5.92 -6.66
CA GLU A 89 -11.67 5.19 -5.94
C GLU A 89 -10.84 4.28 -6.85
N CYS A 90 -9.53 4.22 -6.62
CA CYS A 90 -8.62 3.37 -7.38
C CYS A 90 -8.99 1.88 -7.29
N ARG A 91 -9.53 1.44 -6.14
CA ARG A 91 -9.95 0.06 -5.88
C ARG A 91 -11.17 -0.41 -6.70
N ALA A 92 -11.91 0.52 -7.32
CA ALA A 92 -12.98 0.15 -8.23
C ALA A 92 -12.40 -0.58 -9.46
N CYS A 93 -11.33 -0.01 -10.05
CA CYS A 93 -10.66 -0.57 -11.23
C CYS A 93 -9.53 -1.54 -10.87
N HIS A 94 -8.83 -1.28 -9.78
CA HIS A 94 -7.66 -2.06 -9.38
C HIS A 94 -7.91 -2.93 -8.15
N TYR A 95 -7.15 -3.99 -8.03
CA TYR A 95 -7.12 -4.85 -6.86
C TYR A 95 -5.72 -5.42 -6.68
N VAL A 96 -5.41 -5.92 -5.50
CA VAL A 96 -4.12 -6.55 -5.22
C VAL A 96 -4.32 -8.02 -4.90
N GLU A 97 -3.37 -8.84 -5.33
CA GLU A 97 -3.23 -10.23 -4.93
C GLU A 97 -1.85 -10.42 -4.30
N LYS A 98 -1.73 -11.33 -3.33
CA LYS A 98 -0.45 -11.66 -2.73
C LYS A 98 0.23 -12.77 -3.54
N GLU A 99 1.41 -12.48 -4.08
CA GLU A 99 2.28 -13.48 -4.68
C GLU A 99 3.08 -14.17 -3.58
N PHE A 100 2.66 -15.38 -3.20
CA PHE A 100 3.26 -16.11 -2.09
C PHE A 100 4.74 -16.44 -2.32
N SER A 101 5.15 -16.67 -3.58
CA SER A 101 6.51 -17.05 -3.93
C SER A 101 7.54 -15.94 -3.70
N ARG A 102 7.12 -14.67 -3.82
CA ARG A 102 8.00 -13.49 -3.68
C ARG A 102 7.65 -12.60 -2.49
N ASN A 103 6.56 -12.93 -1.79
CA ASN A 103 5.97 -12.09 -0.74
C ASN A 103 5.70 -10.65 -1.24
N GLU A 104 5.34 -10.52 -2.52
CA GLU A 104 5.06 -9.26 -3.20
C GLU A 104 3.55 -9.09 -3.39
N LEU A 105 3.08 -7.84 -3.42
CA LEU A 105 1.72 -7.52 -3.82
C LEU A 105 1.67 -7.27 -5.32
N LEU A 106 0.87 -8.06 -6.03
CA LEU A 106 0.61 -7.88 -7.45
C LEU A 106 -0.66 -7.07 -7.64
N ARG A 107 -0.51 -5.86 -8.17
CA ARG A 107 -1.65 -5.05 -8.60
C ARG A 107 -2.20 -5.59 -9.92
N LYS A 108 -3.49 -5.92 -9.93
CA LYS A 108 -4.27 -6.28 -11.10
C LYS A 108 -5.30 -5.21 -11.45
N THR A 109 -5.85 -5.31 -12.64
CA THR A 109 -6.82 -4.35 -13.21
C THR A 109 -8.02 -5.11 -13.74
N ARG A 110 -9.21 -4.60 -13.45
CA ARG A 110 -10.47 -5.05 -14.05
C ARG A 110 -10.60 -4.37 -15.41
N TRP A 111 -10.02 -4.94 -16.46
CA TRP A 111 -9.85 -4.23 -17.73
C TRP A 111 -11.20 -3.90 -18.42
N PRO A 112 -11.31 -2.78 -19.18
CA PRO A 112 -12.55 -2.40 -19.85
C PRO A 112 -13.17 -3.50 -20.72
N ALA A 113 -12.34 -4.27 -21.44
CA ALA A 113 -12.81 -5.38 -22.26
C ALA A 113 -13.39 -6.54 -21.44
N GLU A 114 -12.86 -6.79 -20.24
CA GLU A 114 -13.36 -7.82 -19.34
C GLU A 114 -14.65 -7.38 -18.63
N VAL A 115 -14.70 -6.11 -18.21
CA VAL A 115 -15.92 -5.48 -17.68
C VAL A 115 -17.03 -5.50 -18.72
N ALA A 116 -16.74 -5.17 -19.99
CA ALA A 116 -17.72 -5.21 -21.07
C ALA A 116 -18.29 -6.62 -21.32
N ARG A 117 -17.51 -7.68 -21.04
CA ARG A 117 -17.95 -9.08 -21.07
C ARG A 117 -18.71 -9.51 -19.81
N GLY A 118 -18.89 -8.63 -18.83
CA GLY A 118 -19.62 -8.90 -17.60
C GLY A 118 -18.84 -9.70 -16.55
N LYS A 119 -17.52 -9.86 -16.70
CA LYS A 119 -16.67 -10.67 -15.79
C LYS A 119 -16.73 -10.20 -14.31
N TYR A 120 -17.09 -8.94 -14.08
CA TYR A 120 -17.04 -8.30 -12.76
C TYR A 120 -18.41 -7.87 -12.20
N ARG A 121 -19.52 -8.40 -12.72
CA ARG A 121 -20.88 -8.01 -12.28
C ARG A 121 -21.13 -8.24 -10.79
N ASP A 122 -20.61 -9.33 -10.24
CA ASP A 122 -20.77 -9.64 -8.82
C ASP A 122 -20.03 -8.62 -7.94
N PHE A 123 -18.81 -8.28 -8.34
CA PHE A 123 -18.04 -7.23 -7.70
C PHE A 123 -18.75 -5.87 -7.75
N GLU A 124 -19.27 -5.45 -8.92
CA GLU A 124 -20.02 -4.18 -9.06
C GLU A 124 -21.20 -4.12 -8.07
N ARG A 125 -21.95 -5.22 -7.97
CA ARG A 125 -23.10 -5.32 -7.07
C ARG A 125 -22.68 -5.21 -5.60
N ASP A 126 -21.64 -5.92 -5.20
CA ASP A 126 -21.23 -5.95 -3.79
C ASP A 126 -20.56 -4.63 -3.38
N TYR A 127 -19.76 -4.03 -4.25
CA TYR A 127 -19.19 -2.70 -4.04
C TYR A 127 -20.26 -1.63 -3.81
N MET A 128 -21.33 -1.66 -4.61
CA MET A 128 -22.43 -0.70 -4.50
C MET A 128 -23.27 -0.90 -3.22
N LYS A 129 -23.30 -2.11 -2.66
CA LYS A 129 -23.95 -2.34 -1.35
C LYS A 129 -23.13 -1.70 -0.23
N ASP A 130 -21.81 -1.84 -0.28
CA ASP A 130 -20.94 -1.31 0.76
C ASP A 130 -20.94 0.22 0.80
N ARG A 131 -21.08 0.90 -0.35
CA ARG A 131 -21.22 2.37 -0.41
C ARG A 131 -22.55 2.93 0.10
N LYS A 132 -23.57 2.10 0.28
CA LYS A 132 -24.89 2.52 0.79
C LYS A 132 -24.99 2.46 2.31
N LYS A 133 -23.99 1.87 2.97
CA LYS A 133 -23.86 1.85 4.43
C LYS A 133 -23.15 3.11 4.91
#